data_AF-A0A6P1YRU8-F1
#
_entry.id   AF-A0A6P1YRU8-F1
#
_cell.length_a   1.000
_cell.length_b   1.000
_cell.length_c   1.000
_cell.angle_alpha   90.00
_cell.angle_beta   90.00
_cell.angle_gamma   90.00
#
_symmetry.space_group_name_H-M   'P 1'
#
loop_
_entity.id
_entity.type
_entity.pdbx_description
1 polymer ?
#
loop_
_entity_poly.entity_id
_entity_poly.type
_entity_poly.pdbx_seq_one_letter_code
_entity_poly.pdbx_strand_id
1 'polypeptide(L)'
;MPRRRTRHPDQFDLLGWEPSQPVVAFDPRTVRAASLAASISKAVSQSLKGRQREQIAERMSAYLDEQVSEHMLNAYASEARGEHIINVVRFIALVEATGDRRLLEFIAELFDWAVIERRYLPAIELAERLEKRAEMDRDIEAARRQLKRGGVL
;
A
#
# COMPACT_ATOMS: atom_id res chain seq x y z
N MET A 1 -44.06 -21.38 -2.70
CA MET A 1 -42.67 -21.02 -3.07
C MET A 1 -42.71 -19.64 -3.71
N PRO A 2 -42.16 -18.58 -3.09
CA PRO A 2 -42.17 -17.26 -3.72
C PRO A 2 -41.29 -17.28 -4.96
N ARG A 3 -41.86 -16.89 -6.11
CA ARG A 3 -41.13 -16.76 -7.38
C ARG A 3 -40.02 -15.72 -7.22
N ARG A 4 -38.76 -16.15 -7.34
CA ARG A 4 -37.60 -15.24 -7.39
C ARG A 4 -37.79 -14.34 -8.60
N ARG A 5 -38.15 -13.07 -8.37
CA ARG A 5 -38.27 -12.06 -9.44
C ARG A 5 -36.90 -11.93 -10.10
N THR A 6 -36.83 -12.20 -11.39
CA THR A 6 -35.64 -12.01 -12.22
C THR A 6 -35.27 -10.53 -12.16
N ARG A 7 -34.02 -10.22 -11.79
CA ARG A 7 -33.52 -8.83 -11.76
C ARG A 7 -33.68 -8.22 -13.16
N HIS A 8 -34.08 -6.95 -13.23
CA HIS A 8 -34.11 -6.21 -14.48
C HIS A 8 -32.66 -6.03 -14.97
N PRO A 9 -32.35 -6.16 -16.28
CA PRO A 9 -30.99 -6.05 -16.80
C PRO A 9 -30.30 -4.72 -16.45
N ASP A 10 -31.07 -3.64 -16.32
CA ASP A 10 -30.56 -2.31 -15.94
C ASP A 10 -30.56 -2.04 -14.41
N GLN A 11 -30.91 -3.03 -13.60
CA GLN A 11 -30.90 -2.89 -12.14
C GLN A 11 -29.47 -3.08 -11.62
N PHE A 12 -28.75 -1.96 -11.47
CA PHE A 12 -27.45 -1.94 -10.80
C PHE A 12 -27.56 -2.49 -9.37
N ASP A 13 -26.60 -3.33 -8.99
CA ASP A 13 -26.54 -3.93 -7.65
C ASP A 13 -26.04 -2.91 -6.64
N LEU A 14 -26.96 -2.21 -5.97
CA LEU A 14 -26.66 -1.23 -4.92
C LEU A 14 -25.81 -1.81 -3.77
N LEU A 15 -25.79 -3.15 -3.61
CA LEU A 15 -25.04 -3.84 -2.58
C LEU A 15 -23.79 -4.54 -3.12
N GLY A 16 -23.49 -4.42 -4.41
CA GLY A 16 -22.34 -5.06 -5.06
C GLY A 16 -21.09 -4.17 -5.18
N TRP A 17 -21.15 -2.93 -4.71
CA TRP A 17 -19.99 -2.05 -4.67
C TRP A 17 -19.08 -2.42 -3.49
N GLU A 18 -17.84 -2.79 -3.79
CA GLU A 18 -16.78 -2.98 -2.79
C GLU A 18 -15.75 -1.84 -2.91
N PRO A 19 -15.33 -1.23 -1.79
CA PRO A 19 -14.30 -0.21 -1.81
C PRO A 19 -12.97 -0.81 -2.29
N SER A 20 -12.29 -0.11 -3.19
CA SER A 20 -10.94 -0.46 -3.58
C SER A 20 -10.02 -0.46 -2.35
N GLN A 21 -9.07 -1.38 -2.28
CA GLN A 21 -8.01 -1.37 -1.26
C GLN A 21 -6.79 -0.63 -1.83
N PRO A 22 -6.64 0.68 -1.57
CA PRO A 22 -5.55 1.47 -2.17
C PRO A 22 -4.19 1.04 -1.65
N VAL A 23 -4.13 0.50 -0.43
CA VAL A 23 -2.93 -0.04 0.23
C VAL A 23 -2.92 -1.56 0.06
N VAL A 24 -1.76 -2.11 -0.31
CA VAL A 24 -1.54 -3.55 -0.36
C VAL A 24 -0.30 -3.87 0.46
N ALA A 25 -0.53 -4.59 1.56
CA ALA A 25 0.48 -4.95 2.55
C ALA A 25 0.67 -6.48 2.63
N PHE A 26 1.72 -6.92 3.32
CA PHE A 26 1.84 -8.32 3.73
C PHE A 26 0.90 -8.62 4.90
N ASP A 27 0.50 -9.88 5.08
CA ASP A 27 -0.14 -10.28 6.34
C ASP A 27 0.89 -10.11 7.47
N PRO A 28 0.62 -9.28 8.51
CA PRO A 28 1.58 -9.03 9.59
C PRO A 28 2.09 -10.31 10.26
N ARG A 29 1.28 -11.37 10.30
CA ARG A 29 1.66 -12.67 10.89
C ARG A 29 2.72 -13.39 10.05
N THR A 30 2.76 -13.13 8.75
CA THR A 30 3.69 -13.77 7.81
C THR A 30 5.06 -13.11 7.77
N VAL A 31 5.15 -11.82 8.12
CA VAL A 31 6.39 -11.05 8.09
C VAL A 31 6.95 -10.71 9.47
N ARG A 32 6.17 -10.87 10.55
CA ARG A 32 6.64 -10.66 11.93
C ARG A 32 7.76 -11.65 12.29
N ALA A 33 8.88 -11.13 12.78
CA ALA A 33 9.99 -11.92 13.32
C ALA A 33 10.57 -11.29 14.59
N ALA A 34 11.58 -11.95 15.19
CA ALA A 34 12.22 -11.50 16.43
C ALA A 34 13.07 -10.22 16.26
N SER A 35 13.46 -9.88 15.03
CA SER A 35 14.23 -8.68 14.70
C SER A 35 13.73 -8.05 13.39
N LEU A 36 14.09 -6.78 13.16
CA LEU A 36 13.78 -6.09 11.91
C LEU A 36 14.43 -6.79 10.70
N ALA A 37 15.70 -7.19 10.84
CA ALA A 37 16.42 -7.92 9.79
C ALA A 37 15.70 -9.23 9.41
N ALA A 38 15.27 -10.01 10.41
CA ALA A 38 14.51 -11.23 10.15
C ALA A 38 13.14 -10.93 9.52
N SER A 39 12.49 -9.84 9.91
CA SER A 39 11.21 -9.42 9.31
C SER A 39 11.38 -9.01 7.84
N ILE A 40 12.48 -8.31 7.50
CA ILE A 40 12.86 -8.00 6.12
C ILE A 40 13.11 -9.28 5.32
N SER A 41 13.85 -10.25 5.87
CA SER A 41 14.08 -11.54 5.20
C SER A 41 12.76 -12.29 4.94
N LYS A 42 11.80 -12.25 5.87
CA LYS A 42 10.46 -12.80 5.64
C LYS A 42 9.72 -12.06 4.54
N ALA A 43 9.76 -10.72 4.51
CA ALA A 43 9.14 -9.91 3.46
C ALA A 43 9.73 -10.23 2.08
N VAL A 44 11.07 -10.36 1.96
CA VAL A 44 11.75 -10.82 0.75
C VAL A 44 11.32 -12.23 0.38
N SER A 45 11.23 -13.15 1.34
CA SER A 45 10.76 -14.51 1.10
C SER A 45 9.34 -14.54 0.55
N GLN A 46 8.44 -13.71 1.09
CA GLN A 46 7.06 -13.59 0.59
C GLN A 46 6.97 -12.96 -0.80
N SER A 47 7.84 -11.99 -1.14
CA SER A 47 7.83 -11.36 -2.48
C SER A 47 8.36 -12.31 -3.56
N LEU A 48 9.26 -13.22 -3.21
CA LEU A 48 9.80 -14.25 -4.11
C LEU A 48 8.89 -15.48 -4.26
N LYS A 49 7.89 -15.68 -3.38
CA LYS A 49 7.06 -16.89 -3.35
C LYS A 49 6.26 -17.05 -4.65
N GLY A 50 6.38 -18.21 -5.29
CA GLY A 50 5.68 -18.53 -6.54
C GLY A 50 6.29 -17.91 -7.80
N ARG A 51 7.50 -17.32 -7.70
CA ARG A 51 8.24 -16.74 -8.83
C ARG A 51 9.55 -17.48 -9.08
N GLN A 52 10.04 -17.44 -10.31
CA GLN A 52 11.37 -17.99 -10.67
C GLN A 52 12.44 -17.01 -10.19
N ARG A 53 13.27 -17.45 -9.24
CA ARG A 53 14.27 -16.58 -8.59
C ARG A 53 15.40 -16.22 -9.54
N GLU A 54 15.71 -17.10 -10.48
CA GLU A 54 16.70 -16.91 -11.54
C GLU A 54 16.32 -15.72 -12.42
N GLN A 55 15.05 -15.62 -12.82
CA GLN A 55 14.55 -14.49 -13.62
C GLN A 55 14.58 -13.17 -12.83
N ILE A 56 14.30 -13.23 -11.53
CA ILE A 56 14.38 -12.04 -10.66
C ILE A 56 15.83 -11.60 -10.51
N ALA A 57 16.75 -12.54 -10.32
CA ALA A 57 18.18 -12.25 -10.21
C ALA A 57 18.73 -11.66 -11.51
N GLU A 58 18.33 -12.18 -12.67
CA GLU A 58 18.66 -11.63 -13.99
C GLU A 58 18.15 -10.20 -14.16
N ARG A 59 16.89 -9.93 -13.81
CA ARG A 59 16.31 -8.58 -13.84
C ARG A 59 17.02 -7.61 -12.91
N MET A 60 17.29 -8.03 -11.68
CA MET A 60 18.05 -7.23 -10.72
C MET A 60 19.46 -6.94 -11.25
N SER A 61 20.09 -7.92 -11.90
CA SER A 61 21.41 -7.75 -12.47
C SER A 61 21.42 -6.72 -13.60
N ALA A 62 20.44 -6.83 -14.51
CA ALA A 62 20.26 -5.86 -15.59
C ALA A 62 19.94 -4.46 -15.08
N TYR A 63 19.15 -4.34 -14.00
CA TYR A 63 18.82 -3.04 -13.40
C TYR A 63 20.02 -2.38 -12.71
N LEU A 64 20.88 -3.18 -12.06
CA LEU A 64 22.03 -2.68 -11.29
C LEU A 64 23.32 -2.56 -12.09
N ASP A 65 23.40 -3.15 -13.27
CA ASP A 65 24.65 -3.38 -14.01
C ASP A 65 25.69 -4.13 -13.15
N GLU A 66 25.21 -5.06 -12.31
CA GLU A 66 26.00 -5.89 -11.39
C GLU A 66 25.49 -7.34 -11.44
N GLN A 67 26.35 -8.33 -11.24
CA GLN A 67 25.90 -9.72 -11.11
C GLN A 67 25.16 -9.96 -9.79
N VAL A 68 23.88 -10.30 -9.86
CA VAL A 68 23.06 -10.82 -8.76
C VAL A 68 22.71 -12.27 -9.07
N SER A 69 22.94 -13.18 -8.13
CA SER A 69 22.72 -14.60 -8.30
C SER A 69 21.50 -15.08 -7.53
N GLU A 70 20.92 -16.19 -7.97
CA GLU A 70 19.81 -16.86 -7.26
C GLU A 70 20.20 -17.22 -5.80
N HIS A 71 21.45 -17.63 -5.59
CA HIS A 71 21.99 -17.91 -4.25
C HIS A 71 21.98 -16.68 -3.33
N MET A 72 22.23 -15.47 -3.86
CA MET A 72 22.10 -14.24 -3.07
C MET A 72 20.65 -14.00 -2.67
N LEU A 73 19.69 -14.18 -3.57
CA LEU A 73 18.26 -14.05 -3.23
C LEU A 73 17.83 -15.06 -2.16
N ASN A 74 18.30 -16.31 -2.29
CA ASN A 74 18.06 -17.35 -1.28
C ASN A 74 18.67 -16.99 0.08
N ALA A 75 19.83 -16.32 0.10
CA ALA A 75 20.43 -15.83 1.33
C ALA A 75 19.60 -14.71 1.96
N TYR A 76 19.16 -13.72 1.16
CA TYR A 76 18.34 -12.60 1.63
C TYR A 76 16.98 -13.04 2.18
N ALA A 77 16.37 -14.08 1.60
CA ALA A 77 15.09 -14.64 2.04
C ALA A 77 15.19 -15.53 3.28
N SER A 78 16.39 -15.85 3.78
CA SER A 78 16.61 -16.80 4.86
C SER A 78 16.84 -16.10 6.21
N GLU A 79 15.93 -16.31 7.16
CA GLU A 79 16.07 -15.80 8.54
C GLU A 79 17.30 -16.36 9.27
N ALA A 80 17.70 -17.59 8.94
CA ALA A 80 18.84 -18.26 9.57
C ALA A 80 20.19 -17.64 9.17
N ARG A 81 20.22 -16.86 8.10
CA ARG A 81 21.42 -16.20 7.57
C ARG A 81 21.42 -14.71 7.90
N GLY A 82 21.28 -14.38 9.17
CA GLY A 82 21.16 -13.00 9.67
C GLY A 82 22.29 -12.05 9.26
N GLU A 83 23.46 -12.56 8.84
CA GLU A 83 24.58 -11.76 8.31
C GLU A 83 24.35 -11.27 6.88
N HIS A 84 23.52 -11.95 6.09
CA HIS A 84 23.23 -11.59 4.70
C HIS A 84 21.99 -10.69 4.62
N ILE A 85 22.11 -9.49 5.17
CA ILE A 85 21.06 -8.47 5.06
C ILE A 85 21.15 -7.81 3.68
N ILE A 86 20.01 -7.76 2.99
CA ILE A 86 19.91 -7.05 1.71
C ILE A 86 20.17 -5.56 1.93
N ASN A 87 21.11 -4.98 1.18
CA ASN A 87 21.35 -3.54 1.22
C ASN A 87 20.23 -2.78 0.49
N VAL A 88 20.16 -1.47 0.71
CA VAL A 88 19.09 -0.63 0.13
C VAL A 88 19.11 -0.65 -1.41
N VAL A 89 20.28 -0.66 -2.03
CA VAL A 89 20.43 -0.67 -3.50
C VAL A 89 19.82 -1.93 -4.12
N ARG A 90 20.14 -3.11 -3.57
CA ARG A 90 19.58 -4.39 -4.02
C ARG A 90 18.11 -4.54 -3.62
N PHE A 91 17.69 -3.93 -2.51
CA PHE A 91 16.28 -3.89 -2.16
C PHE A 91 15.46 -3.11 -3.19
N ILE A 92 15.96 -1.96 -3.66
CA ILE A 92 15.31 -1.19 -4.74
C ILE A 92 15.23 -2.04 -6.02
N ALA A 93 16.31 -2.72 -6.40
CA ALA A 93 16.30 -3.61 -7.56
C ALA A 93 15.30 -4.78 -7.40
N LEU A 94 15.16 -5.33 -6.20
CA LEU A 94 14.17 -6.38 -5.92
C LEU A 94 12.74 -5.85 -6.08
N VAL A 95 12.45 -4.64 -5.59
CA VAL A 95 11.14 -3.99 -5.76
C VAL A 95 10.83 -3.79 -7.25
N GLU A 96 11.81 -3.32 -8.03
CA GLU A 96 11.67 -3.16 -9.49
C GLU A 96 11.42 -4.50 -10.17
N ALA A 97 12.28 -5.50 -9.92
CA ALA A 97 12.23 -6.79 -10.61
C ALA A 97 10.95 -7.58 -10.30
N THR A 98 10.42 -7.45 -9.08
CA THR A 98 9.20 -8.15 -8.64
C THR A 98 7.92 -7.36 -8.89
N GLY A 99 8.01 -6.02 -8.97
CA GLY A 99 6.86 -5.12 -8.94
C GLY A 99 6.05 -5.21 -7.64
N ASP A 100 6.60 -5.81 -6.58
CA ASP A 100 5.86 -6.07 -5.35
C ASP A 100 5.90 -4.87 -4.41
N ARG A 101 4.91 -3.98 -4.54
CA ARG A 101 4.80 -2.76 -3.72
C ARG A 101 4.67 -3.03 -2.21
N ARG A 102 4.30 -4.26 -1.80
CA ARG A 102 4.20 -4.65 -0.38
C ARG A 102 5.54 -4.48 0.34
N LEU A 103 6.65 -4.58 -0.39
CA LEU A 103 7.99 -4.35 0.13
C LEU A 103 8.19 -2.89 0.58
N LEU A 104 7.67 -1.93 -0.19
CA LEU A 104 7.71 -0.51 0.17
C LEU A 104 6.70 -0.20 1.28
N GLU A 105 5.50 -0.77 1.20
CA GLU A 105 4.48 -0.66 2.24
C GLU A 105 5.03 -1.11 3.60
N PHE A 106 5.69 -2.27 3.64
CA PHE A 106 6.30 -2.79 4.84
C PHE A 106 7.29 -1.83 5.50
N ILE A 107 8.04 -1.04 4.70
CA ILE A 107 8.94 -0.02 5.24
C ILE A 107 8.14 1.21 5.71
N ALA A 108 7.15 1.65 4.94
CA ALA A 108 6.33 2.82 5.26
C ALA A 108 5.52 2.62 6.55
N GLU A 109 4.97 1.42 6.77
CA GLU A 109 4.20 1.06 7.96
C GLU A 109 5.02 1.24 9.26
N LEU A 110 6.35 1.10 9.22
CA LEU A 110 7.22 1.33 10.39
C LEU A 110 7.17 2.78 10.89
N PHE A 111 6.73 3.71 10.04
CA PHE A 111 6.65 5.15 10.30
C PHE A 111 5.20 5.67 10.29
N ASP A 112 4.21 4.79 10.35
CA ASP A 112 2.78 5.13 10.24
C ASP A 112 2.42 5.81 8.90
N TRP A 113 3.12 5.42 7.84
CA TRP A 113 2.89 5.89 6.47
C TRP A 113 2.33 4.76 5.59
N ALA A 114 1.74 5.15 4.45
CA ALA A 114 1.18 4.23 3.47
C ALA A 114 1.70 4.52 2.05
N VAL A 115 1.91 3.47 1.27
CA VAL A 115 2.35 3.51 -0.12
C VAL A 115 1.15 3.35 -1.05
N ILE A 116 0.73 4.48 -1.60
CA ILE A 116 -0.36 4.58 -2.57
C ILE A 116 0.17 4.89 -3.97
N GLU A 117 -0.59 4.48 -4.98
CA GLU A 117 -0.26 4.84 -6.36
C GLU A 117 -0.44 6.35 -6.59
N ARG A 118 0.48 6.94 -7.35
CA ARG A 118 0.49 8.38 -7.64
C ARG A 118 -0.82 8.91 -8.27
N ARG A 119 -1.57 8.07 -8.98
CA ARG A 119 -2.88 8.45 -9.57
C ARG A 119 -3.92 8.87 -8.53
N TYR A 120 -3.75 8.50 -7.27
CA TYR A 120 -4.66 8.87 -6.18
C TYR A 120 -4.32 10.23 -5.53
N LEU A 121 -3.18 10.85 -5.83
CA LEU A 121 -2.79 12.14 -5.24
C LEU A 121 -3.85 13.23 -5.44
N PRO A 122 -4.46 13.42 -6.63
CA PRO A 122 -5.52 14.42 -6.81
C PRO A 122 -6.75 14.16 -5.94
N ALA A 123 -7.05 12.89 -5.63
CA ALA A 123 -8.18 12.55 -4.76
C ALA A 123 -7.90 12.93 -3.31
N ILE A 124 -6.65 12.81 -2.85
CA ILE A 124 -6.22 13.26 -1.52
C ILE A 124 -6.28 14.78 -1.44
N GLU A 125 -5.74 15.49 -2.44
CA GLU A 125 -5.83 16.95 -2.51
C GLU A 125 -7.29 17.43 -2.50
N LEU A 126 -8.19 16.71 -3.19
CA LEU A 126 -9.62 17.01 -3.17
C LEU A 126 -10.20 16.81 -1.77
N ALA A 127 -9.87 15.70 -1.09
CA ALA A 127 -10.35 15.42 0.26
C ALA A 127 -9.93 16.53 1.24
N GLU A 128 -8.67 16.95 1.23
CA GLU A 128 -8.16 18.06 2.06
C GLU A 128 -8.94 19.36 1.81
N ARG A 129 -9.22 19.68 0.55
CA ARG A 129 -10.00 20.88 0.19
C ARG A 129 -11.45 20.79 0.67
N LEU A 130 -12.06 19.61 0.60
CA LEU A 130 -13.43 19.38 1.09
C LEU A 130 -13.51 19.51 2.61
N GLU A 131 -12.52 19.00 3.33
CA GLU A 131 -12.42 19.19 4.79
C GLU A 131 -12.28 20.66 5.15
N LYS A 132 -11.42 21.39 4.44
CA LYS A 132 -11.24 22.82 4.68
C LYS A 132 -12.51 23.62 4.37
N ARG A 133 -13.23 23.26 3.30
CA ARG A 133 -14.53 23.86 2.99
C ARG A 133 -15.54 23.62 4.12
N ALA A 134 -15.62 22.39 4.62
CA ALA A 134 -16.53 22.06 5.72
C ALA A 134 -16.18 22.76 7.04
N GLU A 135 -14.91 23.06 7.28
CA GLU A 135 -14.47 23.94 8.38
C GLU A 135 -14.98 25.37 8.19
N MET A 136 -14.73 25.97 7.01
CA MET A 136 -15.19 27.33 6.71
C MET A 136 -16.71 27.47 6.77
N ASP A 137 -17.46 26.47 6.27
CA ASP A 137 -18.91 26.47 6.33
C ASP A 137 -19.42 26.48 7.79
N ARG A 138 -18.74 25.76 8.70
CA ARG A 138 -19.07 25.78 10.14
C ARG A 138 -18.83 27.16 10.75
N ASP A 139 -17.74 27.82 10.40
CA ASP A 139 -17.42 29.16 10.90
C ASP A 139 -18.42 30.21 10.38
N ILE A 140 -18.79 30.13 9.10
CA ILE A 140 -19.81 30.99 8.50
C ILE A 140 -21.15 30.84 9.22
N GLU A 141 -21.58 29.59 9.49
CA GLU A 141 -22.83 29.34 10.20
C GLU A 141 -22.78 29.82 11.66
N ALA A 142 -21.63 29.68 12.33
CA ALA A 142 -21.45 30.24 13.67
C ALA A 142 -21.58 31.77 13.67
N ALA A 143 -20.92 32.45 12.71
CA ALA A 143 -21.01 33.90 12.54
C ALA A 143 -22.44 34.37 12.21
N ARG A 144 -23.14 33.65 11.31
CA ARG A 144 -24.56 33.93 10.99
C ARG A 144 -25.45 33.86 12.21
N ARG A 145 -25.27 32.88 13.10
CA ARG A 145 -26.03 32.77 14.35
C ARG A 145 -25.73 33.93 15.30
N GLN A 146 -24.49 34.41 15.36
CA GLN A 146 -24.14 35.58 16.17
C GLN A 146 -24.78 36.86 15.62
N LEU A 147 -24.73 37.08 14.31
CA LEU A 147 -25.36 38.25 13.68
C LEU A 147 -26.88 38.27 13.86
N LYS A 148 -27.54 37.10 13.75
CA LYS A 148 -28.98 36.97 14.05
C LYS A 148 -29.32 37.31 15.49
N ARG A 149 -28.47 36.91 16.45
CA ARG A 149 -28.63 37.29 17.86
C ARG A 149 -28.39 38.78 18.10
N GLY A 150 -27.49 39.39 17.33
CA GLY A 150 -27.19 40.82 17.37
C GLY A 150 -28.16 41.72 16.60
N GLY A 151 -29.18 41.16 15.94
CA GLY A 151 -30.21 41.92 15.21
C GLY A 151 -29.73 42.60 13.92
N VAL A 152 -28.56 42.21 13.40
CA VAL A 152 -28.01 42.74 12.13
C VAL A 152 -28.51 41.95 10.91
N LEU A 153 -28.99 40.71 11.15
CA LEU A 153 -29.62 39.78 10.19
C LEU A 153 -30.84 39.14 10.86
#